data_AF-A0A925DQ85-F1
#
_entry.id   AF-A0A925DQ85-F1
#
_cell.length_a   1.000
_cell.length_b   1.000
_cell.length_c   1.000
_cell.angle_alpha   90.00
_cell.angle_beta   90.00
_cell.angle_gamma   90.00
#
_symmetry.space_group_name_H-M   'P 1'
#
loop_
_entity.id
_entity.type
_entity.pdbx_description
1 polymer ?
#
loop_
_entity_poly.entity_id
_entity_poly.type
_entity_poly.pdbx_seq_one_letter_code
_entity_poly.pdbx_strand_id
1 'polypeptide(L)'
;ICLHWEPIKVRRIRKVVIGVNWLDEKNINVDEAYALLSNGLSPDSVLKGELANALTQQDYGREYLIPEVKKFNKEILAGTLALYKINIEDKNADELSKDPLIKLLVKTNDEKGKFEYDIFPHHRSYAWNNDNFGPLQIPRAGMKLSIDTQSVHLYWRIIDVYEDNDLFIRGDKVFINGVAVKEYTFKQDYYWMMGDNRHNSADSRSWGFVPFDHVVGTPVFVWFSLKYDDKQPISGKWSFKNIFSGEKTGKLRWSRFFCFVGEKGLSHSYFLYFLVFFGGWYGVSKYLKFRRKKKEAADNPTSSKE
;
A
#
# COMPACT_ATOMS: atom_id res chain seq x y z
N ILE A 1 -3.28 -7.43 -2.24
CA ILE A 1 -3.58 -8.87 -2.42
C ILE A 1 -5.04 -8.98 -2.86
N CYS A 2 -5.30 -9.60 -4.01
CA CYS A 2 -6.65 -9.91 -4.47
C CYS A 2 -7.01 -11.30 -3.99
N LEU A 3 -8.07 -11.43 -3.19
CA LEU A 3 -8.59 -12.72 -2.76
C LEU A 3 -9.71 -13.17 -3.70
N HIS A 4 -9.72 -14.45 -4.01
CA HIS A 4 -10.66 -15.11 -4.90
C HIS A 4 -11.18 -16.39 -4.22
N TRP A 5 -12.50 -16.56 -4.19
CA TRP A 5 -13.25 -17.75 -3.73
C TRP A 5 -13.04 -18.33 -2.34
N GLU A 6 -12.12 -17.83 -1.53
CA GLU A 6 -11.95 -18.31 -0.15
C GLU A 6 -12.71 -17.44 0.86
N PRO A 7 -13.33 -18.04 1.90
CA PRO A 7 -13.87 -17.28 3.02
C PRO A 7 -12.77 -16.42 3.63
N ILE A 8 -12.98 -15.11 3.71
CA ILE A 8 -11.96 -14.20 4.20
C ILE A 8 -11.80 -14.42 5.71
N LYS A 9 -10.70 -15.08 6.10
CA LYS A 9 -10.14 -14.94 7.46
C LYS A 9 -9.16 -13.79 7.43
N VAL A 10 -9.61 -12.60 7.83
CA VAL A 10 -8.72 -11.44 7.95
C VAL A 10 -7.62 -11.77 8.98
N ARG A 11 -6.39 -11.99 8.52
CA ARG A 11 -5.21 -12.11 9.41
C ARG A 11 -5.11 -10.83 10.24
N ARG A 12 -5.14 -10.91 11.56
CA ARG A 12 -5.04 -9.70 12.41
C ARG A 12 -3.66 -9.05 12.22
N ILE A 13 -3.63 -7.78 11.83
CA ILE A 13 -2.46 -6.90 11.96
C ILE A 13 -2.78 -5.98 13.13
N ARG A 14 -1.87 -5.81 14.09
CA ARG A 14 -2.14 -5.01 15.29
C ARG A 14 -1.59 -3.60 15.15
N LYS A 15 -2.29 -2.65 15.75
CA LYS A 15 -1.77 -1.30 15.99
C LYS A 15 -0.88 -1.39 17.23
N VAL A 16 0.34 -0.86 17.17
CA VAL A 16 1.24 -0.81 18.33
C VAL A 16 1.48 0.65 18.68
N VAL A 17 1.26 0.98 19.95
CA VAL A 17 1.64 2.26 20.52
C VAL A 17 2.99 2.10 21.20
N ILE A 18 3.94 2.94 20.81
CA ILE A 18 5.33 2.90 21.27
C ILE A 18 5.65 4.22 21.96
N GLY A 19 6.08 4.14 23.21
CA GLY A 19 6.68 5.24 23.94
C GLY A 19 8.20 5.17 23.83
N VAL A 20 8.79 6.19 23.21
CA VAL A 20 10.24 6.33 23.04
C VAL A 20 10.72 7.48 23.91
N ASN A 21 11.77 7.25 24.70
CA ASN A 21 12.40 8.31 25.48
C ASN A 21 13.38 9.08 24.58
N TRP A 22 13.10 10.34 24.29
CA TRP A 22 13.85 11.13 23.29
C TRP A 22 14.93 12.02 23.89
N LEU A 23 14.98 12.18 25.22
CA LEU A 23 16.06 12.89 25.90
C LEU A 23 16.76 11.91 26.83
N ASP A 24 17.83 11.31 26.34
CA ASP A 24 19.01 11.18 27.20
C ASP A 24 19.68 12.57 27.19
N GLU A 25 20.01 13.10 28.35
CA GLU A 25 20.39 14.51 28.61
C GLU A 25 21.70 15.00 27.95
N LYS A 26 22.08 14.51 26.77
CA LYS A 26 23.29 14.98 26.08
C LYS A 26 23.06 15.22 24.58
N ASN A 27 22.87 16.49 24.26
CA ASN A 27 23.16 17.13 22.96
C ASN A 27 22.26 16.78 21.75
N ILE A 28 21.00 17.19 21.75
CA ILE A 28 20.31 17.45 20.47
C ILE A 28 19.69 18.84 20.51
N ASN A 29 20.05 19.66 19.52
CA ASN A 29 19.53 21.01 19.32
C ASN A 29 18.06 20.93 18.86
N VAL A 30 17.18 21.70 19.51
CA VAL A 30 15.74 21.74 19.22
C VAL A 30 15.44 22.04 17.74
N ASP A 31 16.28 22.84 17.08
CA ASP A 31 16.13 23.18 15.66
C ASP A 31 16.49 21.99 14.73
N GLU A 32 17.41 21.11 15.14
CA GLU A 32 17.69 19.85 14.43
C GLU A 32 16.56 18.83 14.62
N ALA A 33 15.95 18.81 15.80
CA ALA A 33 14.77 17.97 16.07
C ALA A 33 13.57 18.37 15.20
N TYR A 34 13.33 19.66 14.99
CA TYR A 34 12.28 20.14 14.08
C TYR A 34 12.52 19.78 12.61
N ALA A 35 13.78 19.75 12.15
CA ALA A 35 14.11 19.31 10.79
C ALA A 35 13.86 17.80 10.58
N LEU A 36 14.06 16.98 11.63
CA LEU A 36 13.79 15.54 11.65
C LEU A 36 12.27 15.21 11.69
N LEU A 37 11.40 16.11 12.14
CA LEU A 37 9.97 15.81 12.24
C LEU A 37 9.22 15.73 10.87
N SER A 38 9.90 15.93 9.73
CA SER A 38 9.26 16.22 8.43
C SER A 38 9.04 15.05 7.44
N ASN A 39 9.49 13.82 7.68
CA ASN A 39 9.48 12.76 6.64
C ASN A 39 9.18 11.29 7.09
N GLY A 40 7.92 10.91 7.33
CA GLY A 40 7.40 9.51 7.21
C GLY A 40 8.21 8.28 7.72
N LEU A 41 7.85 7.67 8.87
CA LEU A 41 8.55 6.50 9.45
C LEU A 41 7.96 5.20 8.90
N SER A 42 8.84 4.24 8.62
CA SER A 42 8.48 2.84 8.30
C SER A 42 8.65 1.92 9.52
N PRO A 43 7.93 0.77 9.60
CA PRO A 43 8.03 -0.18 10.72
C PRO A 43 9.45 -0.71 11.00
N ASP A 44 10.29 -0.85 9.96
CA ASP A 44 11.66 -1.35 10.08
C ASP A 44 12.65 -0.31 10.65
N SER A 45 12.32 0.99 10.54
CA SER A 45 13.13 2.11 11.06
C SER A 45 13.06 2.18 12.60
N VAL A 46 11.92 1.83 13.18
CA VAL A 46 11.73 1.80 14.63
C VAL A 46 12.50 0.62 15.27
N LEU A 47 12.62 -0.50 14.55
CA LEU A 47 13.29 -1.75 14.97
C LEU A 47 14.82 -1.67 15.09
N LYS A 48 15.44 -0.62 14.54
CA LYS A 48 16.89 -0.47 14.46
C LYS A 48 17.44 0.72 15.24
N GLY A 49 16.61 1.37 16.06
CA GLY A 49 16.99 2.56 16.84
C GLY A 49 17.24 3.82 16.02
N GLU A 50 16.95 3.81 14.71
CA GLU A 50 17.14 4.93 13.79
C GLU A 50 15.82 5.73 13.71
N LEU A 51 15.61 6.61 14.69
CA LEU A 51 14.46 7.51 14.77
C LEU A 51 14.53 8.62 13.71
N ALA A 52 14.29 8.27 12.45
CA ALA A 52 14.14 9.23 11.37
C ALA A 52 12.67 9.31 10.92
N ASN A 53 12.01 10.35 11.44
CA ASN A 53 11.01 11.17 10.76
C ASN A 53 9.59 10.58 10.56
N ALA A 54 8.55 11.08 11.25
CA ALA A 54 7.18 11.13 10.72
C ALA A 54 6.29 12.04 11.57
N LEU A 55 5.88 13.16 11.01
CA LEU A 55 4.59 13.76 11.31
C LEU A 55 3.67 13.51 10.12
N THR A 56 2.59 12.76 10.33
CA THR A 56 1.30 13.17 9.78
C THR A 56 0.46 13.64 10.96
N GLN A 57 0.46 14.95 11.16
CA GLN A 57 -0.61 15.64 11.84
C GLN A 57 -1.86 15.51 10.95
N GLN A 58 -2.64 14.46 11.17
CA GLN A 58 -4.05 14.47 10.81
C GLN A 58 -4.79 13.55 11.80
N ASP A 59 -5.56 14.21 12.67
CA ASP A 59 -6.60 13.67 13.54
C ASP A 59 -6.22 12.74 14.71
N TYR A 60 -5.34 13.20 15.60
CA TYR A 60 -5.42 12.79 17.02
C TYR A 60 -5.61 14.00 17.93
N GLY A 61 -6.75 14.66 17.73
CA GLY A 61 -7.39 15.39 18.80
C GLY A 61 -7.60 14.43 19.99
N ARG A 62 -6.83 14.66 21.05
CA ARG A 62 -7.19 14.43 22.46
C ARG A 62 -8.46 13.58 22.69
N GLU A 63 -8.40 12.24 22.68
CA GLU A 63 -9.34 11.49 23.56
C GLU A 63 -9.10 10.00 23.86
N TYR A 64 -8.17 9.29 23.21
CA TYR A 64 -7.97 7.86 23.53
C TYR A 64 -6.52 7.55 23.92
N LEU A 65 -6.02 8.18 24.99
CA LEU A 65 -4.88 7.63 25.69
C LEU A 65 -5.36 6.41 26.49
N ILE A 66 -4.83 5.24 26.12
CA ILE A 66 -5.02 3.97 26.82
C ILE A 66 -4.66 4.15 28.31
N PRO A 67 -5.37 3.54 29.27
CA PRO A 67 -5.11 3.74 30.70
C PRO A 67 -3.65 3.54 31.11
N GLU A 68 -2.97 2.57 30.50
CA GLU A 68 -1.55 2.25 30.69
C GLU A 68 -0.65 3.40 30.20
N VAL A 69 -0.98 4.04 29.07
CA VAL A 69 -0.28 5.23 28.57
C VAL A 69 -0.54 6.43 29.49
N LYS A 70 -1.78 6.60 29.97
CA LYS A 70 -2.11 7.66 30.96
C LYS A 70 -1.38 7.46 32.29
N LYS A 71 -1.23 6.21 32.74
CA LYS A 71 -0.48 5.84 33.97
C LYS A 71 1.01 6.11 33.78
N PHE A 72 1.59 5.66 32.66
CA PHE A 72 3.01 5.86 32.34
C PHE A 72 3.36 7.36 32.19
N ASN A 73 2.49 8.13 31.54
CA ASN A 73 2.64 9.58 31.38
C ASN A 73 2.52 10.36 32.69
N LYS A 74 2.03 9.73 33.78
CA LYS A 74 1.93 10.34 35.11
C LYS A 74 3.20 10.12 35.94
N GLU A 75 3.99 9.10 35.61
CA GLU A 75 5.23 8.74 36.33
C GLU A 75 6.49 9.42 35.76
N ILE A 76 6.46 9.90 34.51
CA ILE A 76 7.56 10.67 33.89
C ILE A 76 7.09 12.10 33.60
N LEU A 77 7.69 13.06 34.31
CA LEU A 77 7.52 14.49 34.12
C LEU A 77 7.77 14.93 32.66
N ALA A 78 6.89 15.79 32.16
CA ALA A 78 7.19 16.92 31.28
C ALA A 78 8.18 16.68 30.12
N GLY A 79 7.66 16.40 28.92
CA GLY A 79 8.29 16.83 27.66
C GLY A 79 9.22 15.84 26.93
N THR A 80 9.46 14.65 27.47
CA THR A 80 10.58 13.78 27.04
C THR A 80 10.16 12.53 26.26
N LEU A 81 8.88 12.14 26.35
CA LEU A 81 8.37 10.89 25.77
C LEU A 81 7.59 11.16 24.48
N ALA A 82 8.07 10.60 23.36
CA ALA A 82 7.34 10.61 22.09
C ALA A 82 6.50 9.33 21.95
N LEU A 83 5.21 9.50 21.65
CA LEU A 83 4.28 8.39 21.40
C LEU A 83 4.08 8.20 19.90
N TYR A 84 4.37 7.01 19.41
CA TYR A 84 4.17 6.62 18.02
C TYR A 84 3.09 5.55 17.94
N LYS A 85 2.17 5.69 16.99
CA LYS A 85 1.20 4.65 16.64
C LYS A 85 1.58 4.08 15.28
N ILE A 86 2.01 2.83 15.25
CA ILE A 86 2.45 2.15 14.03
C ILE A 86 1.68 0.85 13.81
N ASN A 87 1.56 0.43 12.56
CA ASN A 87 0.96 -0.86 12.21
C ASN A 87 2.08 -1.85 11.89
N ILE A 88 2.13 -2.95 12.63
CA ILE A 88 3.27 -3.87 12.57
C ILE A 88 2.81 -5.29 12.89
N GLU A 89 3.52 -6.29 12.36
CA GLU A 89 3.27 -7.70 12.68
C GLU A 89 3.66 -8.02 14.12
N ASP A 90 2.97 -8.98 14.75
CA ASP A 90 3.22 -9.37 16.14
C ASP A 90 4.68 -9.76 16.39
N LYS A 91 5.30 -10.50 15.45
CA LYS A 91 6.71 -10.89 15.52
C LYS A 91 7.64 -9.68 15.55
N ASN A 92 7.41 -8.73 14.66
CA ASN A 92 8.22 -7.52 14.55
C ASN A 92 8.01 -6.63 15.79
N ALA A 93 6.79 -6.55 16.33
CA ALA A 93 6.54 -5.84 17.59
C ALA A 93 7.31 -6.47 18.78
N ASP A 94 7.41 -7.80 18.81
CA ASP A 94 8.14 -8.51 19.87
C ASP A 94 9.66 -8.29 19.75
N GLU A 95 10.20 -8.22 18.53
CA GLU A 95 11.60 -7.83 18.31
C GLU A 95 11.85 -6.38 18.75
N LEU A 96 10.91 -5.49 18.43
CA LEU A 96 10.96 -4.07 18.75
C LEU A 96 10.96 -3.82 20.27
N SER A 97 10.22 -4.63 21.01
CA SER A 97 10.18 -4.55 22.48
C SER A 97 11.54 -4.74 23.17
N LYS A 98 12.54 -5.28 22.45
CA LYS A 98 13.89 -5.53 22.97
C LYS A 98 14.83 -4.32 22.82
N ASP A 99 14.43 -3.30 22.07
CA ASP A 99 15.26 -2.09 21.88
C ASP A 99 15.29 -1.26 23.18
N PRO A 100 16.47 -0.89 23.70
CA PRO A 100 16.60 -0.12 24.95
C PRO A 100 15.97 1.28 24.90
N LEU A 101 15.74 1.85 23.71
CA LEU A 101 15.07 3.15 23.51
C LEU A 101 13.56 3.06 23.73
N ILE A 102 12.98 1.86 23.65
CA ILE A 102 11.55 1.64 23.77
C ILE A 102 11.21 1.35 25.22
N LYS A 103 10.53 2.30 25.86
CA LYS A 103 10.14 2.21 27.27
C LYS A 103 8.75 1.65 27.46
N LEU A 104 7.90 1.79 26.46
CA LEU A 104 6.52 1.32 26.50
C LEU A 104 6.13 0.78 25.13
N LEU A 105 5.64 -0.45 25.09
CA LEU A 105 5.03 -1.03 23.90
C LEU A 105 3.65 -1.59 24.28
N VAL A 106 2.61 -1.04 23.68
CA VAL A 106 1.22 -1.47 23.90
C VAL A 106 0.64 -1.93 22.58
N LYS A 107 0.33 -3.23 22.49
CA LYS A 107 -0.43 -3.79 21.36
C LYS A 107 -1.90 -3.41 21.54
N THR A 108 -2.48 -2.80 20.52
CA THR A 108 -3.86 -2.33 20.48
C THR A 108 -4.59 -2.86 19.26
N ASN A 109 -5.86 -3.20 19.44
CA ASN A 109 -6.81 -3.51 18.39
C ASN A 109 -8.13 -2.86 18.77
N ASP A 110 -8.94 -2.53 17.77
CA ASP A 110 -10.32 -2.13 18.02
C ASP A 110 -11.11 -3.32 18.60
N GLU A 111 -12.09 -3.00 19.44
CA GLU A 111 -12.93 -4.01 20.09
C GLU A 111 -13.82 -4.72 19.06
N LYS A 112 -13.94 -6.06 19.19
CA LYS A 112 -14.84 -6.82 18.33
C LYS A 112 -16.29 -6.40 18.61
N GLY A 113 -17.06 -6.14 17.55
CA GLY A 113 -18.45 -5.71 17.69
C GLY A 113 -18.63 -4.20 17.83
N LYS A 114 -17.55 -3.41 17.71
CA LYS A 114 -17.63 -1.96 17.57
C LYS A 114 -17.85 -1.61 16.10
N PHE A 115 -19.02 -1.06 15.78
CA PHE A 115 -19.38 -0.60 14.44
C PHE A 115 -18.53 0.61 14.03
N GLU A 116 -17.96 0.55 12.82
CA GLU A 116 -17.23 1.65 12.19
C GLU A 116 -17.95 2.06 10.90
N TYR A 117 -18.30 3.35 10.77
CA TYR A 117 -19.16 3.82 9.68
C TYR A 117 -18.49 3.70 8.30
N ASP A 118 -17.18 3.90 8.23
CA ASP A 118 -16.40 3.85 6.99
C ASP A 118 -16.02 2.43 6.55
N ILE A 119 -16.49 1.42 7.30
CA ILE A 119 -16.26 0.02 6.99
C ILE A 119 -17.52 -0.57 6.34
N PHE A 120 -17.32 -1.15 5.16
CA PHE A 120 -18.30 -1.93 4.43
C PHE A 120 -18.95 -2.98 5.36
N PRO A 121 -20.27 -3.16 5.34
CA PRO A 121 -21.25 -2.60 4.39
C PRO A 121 -21.85 -1.24 4.78
N HIS A 122 -21.24 -0.48 5.69
CA HIS A 122 -21.75 0.81 6.19
C HIS A 122 -23.13 0.70 6.87
N HIS A 123 -23.42 -0.47 7.43
CA HIS A 123 -24.71 -0.74 8.07
C HIS A 123 -24.53 -1.33 9.47
N ARG A 124 -25.28 -0.80 10.45
CA ARG A 124 -25.13 -1.14 11.88
C ARG A 124 -25.41 -2.60 12.22
N SER A 125 -26.16 -3.32 11.38
CA SER A 125 -26.36 -4.78 11.51
C SER A 125 -25.03 -5.55 11.45
N TYR A 126 -24.01 -4.94 10.84
CA TYR A 126 -22.66 -5.48 10.73
C TYR A 126 -21.74 -4.61 11.57
N ALA A 127 -21.61 -4.95 12.85
CA ALA A 127 -20.73 -4.26 13.79
C ALA A 127 -19.24 -4.62 13.56
N TRP A 128 -18.81 -4.47 12.32
CA TRP A 128 -17.45 -4.70 11.85
C TRP A 128 -16.63 -3.42 11.98
N ASN A 129 -15.32 -3.63 12.12
CA ASN A 129 -14.32 -2.58 12.09
C ASN A 129 -13.08 -3.08 11.36
N ASN A 130 -12.12 -2.17 11.18
CA ASN A 130 -10.90 -2.45 10.43
C ASN A 130 -10.07 -3.64 10.99
N ASP A 131 -10.11 -3.84 12.32
CA ASP A 131 -9.39 -4.92 13.02
C ASP A 131 -10.22 -6.23 13.12
N ASN A 132 -11.55 -6.12 13.10
CA ASN A 132 -12.50 -7.22 13.24
C ASN A 132 -13.58 -7.15 12.17
N PHE A 133 -13.25 -7.69 11.00
CA PHE A 133 -14.12 -7.71 9.83
C PHE A 133 -14.60 -9.14 9.53
N GLY A 134 -15.86 -9.26 9.09
CA GLY A 134 -16.42 -10.52 8.60
C GLY A 134 -17.05 -11.40 9.68
N PRO A 135 -17.52 -12.61 9.31
CA PRO A 135 -17.24 -13.35 8.06
C PRO A 135 -17.91 -12.74 6.82
N LEU A 136 -17.26 -12.87 5.66
CA LEU A 136 -17.79 -12.40 4.37
C LEU A 136 -17.58 -13.48 3.30
N GLN A 137 -18.62 -13.73 2.51
CA GLN A 137 -18.59 -14.66 1.39
C GLN A 137 -18.45 -13.88 0.08
N ILE A 138 -17.43 -14.22 -0.71
CA ILE A 138 -17.18 -13.56 -2.00
C ILE A 138 -18.03 -14.24 -3.09
N PRO A 139 -18.90 -13.51 -3.81
CA PRO A 139 -19.79 -14.09 -4.81
C PRO A 139 -19.12 -14.48 -6.14
N ARG A 140 -19.43 -15.68 -6.68
CA ARG A 140 -18.99 -16.17 -8.01
C ARG A 140 -20.10 -16.21 -9.01
N ALA A 141 -19.72 -16.14 -10.29
CA ALA A 141 -20.61 -16.45 -11.39
C ALA A 141 -21.32 -17.80 -11.15
N GLY A 142 -22.65 -17.77 -11.21
CA GLY A 142 -23.51 -18.93 -11.02
C GLY A 142 -23.69 -19.38 -9.57
N MET A 143 -23.07 -18.74 -8.57
CA MET A 143 -23.35 -19.05 -7.17
C MET A 143 -24.72 -18.53 -6.78
N LYS A 144 -25.44 -19.38 -6.03
CA LYS A 144 -26.71 -19.06 -5.40
C LYS A 144 -26.49 -18.72 -3.94
N LEU A 145 -27.07 -17.63 -3.47
CA LEU A 145 -27.02 -17.20 -2.08
C LEU A 145 -28.39 -16.77 -1.60
N SER A 146 -28.75 -17.18 -0.39
CA SER A 146 -29.98 -16.71 0.27
C SER A 146 -29.90 -15.20 0.54
N ILE A 147 -30.88 -14.46 0.04
CA ILE A 147 -30.99 -13.01 0.21
C ILE A 147 -32.17 -12.69 1.13
N ASP A 148 -31.90 -11.95 2.20
CA ASP A 148 -32.86 -11.42 3.16
C ASP A 148 -32.55 -9.96 3.46
N THR A 149 -33.32 -9.34 4.36
CA THR A 149 -33.16 -7.92 4.71
C THR A 149 -31.84 -7.60 5.42
N GLN A 150 -31.11 -8.59 5.94
CA GLN A 150 -29.78 -8.40 6.52
C GLN A 150 -28.71 -8.57 5.44
N SER A 151 -28.71 -9.73 4.76
CA SER A 151 -27.68 -10.08 3.77
C SER A 151 -27.70 -9.17 2.55
N VAL A 152 -28.85 -8.60 2.19
CA VAL A 152 -28.95 -7.60 1.13
C VAL A 152 -28.01 -6.41 1.35
N HIS A 153 -27.73 -6.01 2.59
CA HIS A 153 -26.79 -4.91 2.84
C HIS A 153 -25.36 -5.24 2.39
N LEU A 154 -24.97 -6.51 2.32
CA LEU A 154 -23.68 -6.92 1.79
C LEU A 154 -23.67 -6.96 0.25
N TYR A 155 -24.79 -7.29 -0.38
CA TYR A 155 -24.83 -7.60 -1.82
C TYR A 155 -25.64 -6.61 -2.66
N TRP A 156 -26.25 -5.58 -2.07
CA TRP A 156 -27.12 -4.65 -2.79
C TRP A 156 -26.40 -4.01 -3.96
N ARG A 157 -25.16 -3.53 -3.78
CA ARG A 157 -24.40 -2.88 -4.85
C ARG A 157 -24.08 -3.83 -5.99
N ILE A 158 -23.87 -5.11 -5.68
CA ILE A 158 -23.69 -6.15 -6.70
C ILE A 158 -24.98 -6.31 -7.50
N ILE A 159 -26.09 -6.51 -6.81
CA ILE A 159 -27.38 -6.82 -7.45
C ILE A 159 -27.91 -5.61 -8.23
N ASP A 160 -27.92 -4.44 -7.60
CA ASP A 160 -28.56 -3.22 -8.10
C ASP A 160 -27.69 -2.51 -9.14
N VAL A 161 -26.41 -2.27 -8.79
CA VAL A 161 -25.52 -1.42 -9.60
C VAL A 161 -24.69 -2.24 -10.59
N TYR A 162 -24.02 -3.29 -10.13
CA TYR A 162 -23.08 -4.03 -11.00
C TYR A 162 -23.75 -5.02 -11.94
N GLU A 163 -24.90 -5.57 -11.55
CA GLU A 163 -25.67 -6.53 -12.37
C GLU A 163 -26.94 -5.95 -12.98
N ASP A 164 -27.14 -4.63 -12.84
CA ASP A 164 -28.22 -3.85 -13.45
C ASP A 164 -29.60 -4.47 -13.21
N ASN A 165 -30.00 -4.52 -11.94
CA ASN A 165 -31.35 -4.95 -11.55
C ASN A 165 -31.99 -3.87 -10.67
N ASP A 166 -33.33 -3.81 -10.65
CA ASP A 166 -34.06 -2.95 -9.72
C ASP A 166 -34.22 -3.64 -8.35
N LEU A 167 -33.50 -3.19 -7.33
CA LEU A 167 -33.53 -3.75 -5.98
C LEU A 167 -34.25 -2.81 -5.00
N PHE A 168 -35.29 -3.32 -4.34
CA PHE A 168 -35.91 -2.61 -3.22
C PHE A 168 -36.37 -3.55 -2.10
N ILE A 169 -36.42 -3.00 -0.88
CA ILE A 169 -36.85 -3.72 0.32
C ILE A 169 -38.21 -3.17 0.74
N ARG A 170 -39.19 -4.05 0.96
CA ARG A 170 -40.51 -3.67 1.48
C ARG A 170 -40.92 -4.62 2.60
N GLY A 171 -40.92 -4.10 3.83
CA GLY A 171 -41.18 -4.90 5.02
C GLY A 171 -40.04 -5.90 5.26
N ASP A 172 -40.39 -7.17 5.33
CA ASP A 172 -39.48 -8.31 5.55
C ASP A 172 -39.03 -8.99 4.24
N LYS A 173 -39.36 -8.41 3.08
CA LYS A 173 -39.11 -8.99 1.77
C LYS A 173 -38.19 -8.14 0.92
N VAL A 174 -37.31 -8.81 0.18
CA VAL A 174 -36.45 -8.24 -0.84
C VAL A 174 -37.08 -8.50 -2.21
N PHE A 175 -37.17 -7.46 -3.02
CA PHE A 175 -37.69 -7.51 -4.38
C PHE A 175 -36.57 -7.19 -5.36
N ILE A 176 -36.45 -8.01 -6.40
CA ILE A 176 -35.52 -7.80 -7.50
C ILE A 176 -36.36 -7.81 -8.79
N ASN A 177 -36.30 -6.73 -9.57
CA ASN A 177 -37.09 -6.54 -10.79
C ASN A 177 -38.60 -6.77 -10.55
N GLY A 178 -39.10 -6.26 -9.42
CA GLY A 178 -40.51 -6.37 -9.02
C GLY A 178 -40.95 -7.73 -8.44
N VAL A 179 -40.07 -8.74 -8.39
CA VAL A 179 -40.38 -10.08 -7.88
C VAL A 179 -39.79 -10.28 -6.50
N ALA A 180 -40.58 -10.78 -5.55
CA ALA A 180 -40.09 -11.14 -4.22
C ALA A 180 -39.18 -12.37 -4.32
N VAL A 181 -37.93 -12.24 -3.88
CA VAL A 181 -36.92 -13.29 -3.94
C VAL A 181 -36.44 -13.69 -2.55
N LYS A 182 -35.97 -14.94 -2.43
CA LYS A 182 -35.26 -15.45 -1.24
C LYS A 182 -33.84 -15.90 -1.55
N GLU A 183 -33.50 -16.00 -2.84
CA GLU A 183 -32.22 -16.46 -3.35
C GLU A 183 -31.85 -15.59 -4.55
N TYR A 184 -30.56 -15.29 -4.69
CA TYR A 184 -30.01 -14.61 -5.86
C TYR A 184 -28.91 -15.44 -6.50
N THR A 185 -28.85 -15.44 -7.83
CA THR A 185 -27.79 -16.08 -8.60
C THR A 185 -26.91 -15.00 -9.22
N PHE A 186 -25.64 -14.94 -8.82
CA PHE A 186 -24.71 -13.92 -9.31
C PHE A 186 -24.33 -14.17 -10.76
N LYS A 187 -24.29 -13.11 -11.57
CA LYS A 187 -24.06 -13.17 -13.03
C LYS A 187 -22.57 -13.19 -13.39
N GLN A 188 -21.71 -12.69 -12.50
CA GLN A 188 -20.26 -12.62 -12.74
C GLN A 188 -19.43 -12.87 -11.47
N ASP A 189 -18.11 -12.89 -11.65
CA ASP A 189 -17.15 -13.05 -10.57
C ASP A 189 -16.87 -11.72 -9.88
N TYR A 190 -16.69 -11.77 -8.56
CA TYR A 190 -16.34 -10.62 -7.73
C TYR A 190 -15.05 -10.87 -6.96
N TYR A 191 -14.35 -9.77 -6.66
CA TYR A 191 -13.06 -9.77 -6.00
C TYR A 191 -13.09 -8.94 -4.73
N TRP A 192 -12.24 -9.35 -3.79
CA TRP A 192 -11.94 -8.61 -2.58
C TRP A 192 -10.48 -8.15 -2.61
N MET A 193 -10.28 -6.85 -2.75
CA MET A 193 -8.97 -6.23 -2.87
C MET A 193 -8.51 -5.68 -1.53
N MET A 194 -7.35 -6.14 -1.06
CA MET A 194 -6.77 -5.70 0.20
C MET A 194 -5.43 -5.01 -0.04
N GLY A 195 -5.25 -3.83 0.54
CA GLY A 195 -3.97 -3.15 0.65
C GLY A 195 -3.03 -3.91 1.58
N ASP A 196 -1.74 -3.72 1.35
CA ASP A 196 -0.67 -4.19 2.24
C ASP A 196 -0.62 -3.37 3.53
N ASN A 197 -0.70 -2.03 3.43
CA ASN A 197 -0.82 -1.14 4.58
C ASN A 197 -2.28 -1.04 5.06
N ARG A 198 -2.71 -2.08 5.77
CA ARG A 198 -4.13 -2.31 6.07
C ARG A 198 -4.84 -1.19 6.80
N HIS A 199 -4.21 -0.52 7.75
CA HIS A 199 -4.89 0.55 8.48
C HIS A 199 -4.93 1.88 7.72
N ASN A 200 -4.13 2.00 6.66
CA ASN A 200 -4.01 3.23 5.87
C ASN A 200 -4.32 3.00 4.39
N SER A 201 -5.14 1.99 4.10
CA SER A 201 -5.56 1.67 2.73
C SER A 201 -7.08 1.74 2.65
N ALA A 202 -7.57 2.63 1.80
CA ALA A 202 -8.94 2.59 1.30
C ALA A 202 -9.04 1.43 0.30
N ASP A 203 -9.27 0.24 0.83
CA ASP A 203 -9.41 -1.00 0.06
C ASP A 203 -10.80 -1.61 0.25
N SER A 204 -11.06 -2.84 -0.22
CA SER A 204 -12.41 -3.45 -0.24
C SER A 204 -13.14 -3.37 1.09
N ARG A 205 -12.44 -3.26 2.22
CA ARG A 205 -13.07 -3.01 3.53
C ARG A 205 -13.82 -1.68 3.62
N SER A 206 -13.51 -0.70 2.78
CA SER A 206 -14.15 0.62 2.76
C SER A 206 -15.16 0.83 1.64
N TRP A 207 -15.02 0.13 0.51
CA TRP A 207 -15.83 0.33 -0.71
C TRP A 207 -16.52 -0.94 -1.24
N GLY A 208 -16.21 -2.10 -0.66
CA GLY A 208 -16.84 -3.39 -0.96
C GLY A 208 -16.20 -4.16 -2.12
N PHE A 209 -17.04 -4.94 -2.80
CA PHE A 209 -16.65 -5.85 -3.87
C PHE A 209 -16.29 -5.12 -5.16
N VAL A 210 -15.35 -5.70 -5.90
CA VAL A 210 -14.96 -5.27 -7.25
C VAL A 210 -15.43 -6.33 -8.25
N PRO A 211 -16.32 -6.00 -9.20
CA PRO A 211 -16.73 -6.93 -10.25
C PRO A 211 -15.60 -7.21 -11.24
N PHE A 212 -15.65 -8.37 -11.91
CA PHE A 212 -14.63 -8.78 -12.87
C PHE A 212 -14.48 -7.83 -14.06
N ASP A 213 -15.57 -7.27 -14.57
CA ASP A 213 -15.58 -6.31 -15.67
C ASP A 213 -14.83 -4.99 -15.37
N HIS A 214 -14.57 -4.68 -14.09
CA HIS A 214 -13.74 -3.55 -13.68
C HIS A 214 -12.24 -3.90 -13.57
N VAL A 215 -11.87 -5.16 -13.81
CA VAL A 215 -10.48 -5.63 -13.79
C VAL A 215 -9.89 -5.57 -15.19
N VAL A 216 -9.12 -4.52 -15.47
CA VAL A 216 -8.55 -4.26 -16.81
C VAL A 216 -7.38 -5.19 -17.17
N GLY A 217 -6.67 -5.76 -16.19
CA GLY A 217 -5.61 -6.73 -16.44
C GLY A 217 -4.60 -6.90 -15.32
N THR A 218 -3.63 -7.79 -15.54
CA THR A 218 -2.48 -8.01 -14.68
C THR A 218 -1.31 -7.10 -15.08
N PRO A 219 -0.50 -6.60 -14.12
CA PRO A 219 0.68 -5.81 -14.46
C PRO A 219 1.64 -6.69 -15.27
N VAL A 220 1.92 -6.33 -16.53
CA VAL A 220 2.75 -7.14 -17.45
C VAL A 220 4.23 -6.76 -17.42
N PHE A 221 4.57 -5.56 -16.93
CA PHE A 221 5.89 -4.98 -17.12
C PHE A 221 6.30 -4.08 -15.96
N VAL A 222 7.51 -4.33 -15.44
CA VAL A 222 8.19 -3.47 -14.48
C VAL A 222 9.26 -2.71 -15.22
N TRP A 223 9.00 -1.43 -15.47
CA TRP A 223 9.96 -0.54 -16.12
C TRP A 223 11.00 0.01 -15.13
N PHE A 224 10.64 0.12 -13.85
CA PHE A 224 11.44 0.75 -12.80
C PHE A 224 11.19 0.13 -11.42
N SER A 225 12.25 -0.01 -10.61
CA SER A 225 12.13 -0.54 -9.25
C SER A 225 13.22 0.01 -8.31
N LEU A 226 12.81 0.58 -7.17
CA LEU A 226 13.73 1.10 -6.17
C LEU A 226 13.88 0.16 -4.97
N LYS A 227 15.06 0.22 -4.36
CA LYS A 227 15.30 -0.20 -2.97
C LYS A 227 15.00 1.01 -2.10
N TYR A 228 14.05 0.86 -1.19
CA TYR A 228 14.11 1.57 0.07
C TYR A 228 15.09 0.78 0.92
N ASP A 229 16.24 1.38 1.23
CA ASP A 229 17.19 0.82 2.19
C ASP A 229 17.05 1.65 3.46
N ASP A 230 16.95 0.96 4.58
CA ASP A 230 16.71 1.50 5.91
C ASP A 230 17.84 2.45 6.36
N LYS A 231 18.98 2.44 5.66
CA LYS A 231 20.18 3.21 5.98
C LYS A 231 20.36 4.54 5.25
N GLN A 232 19.30 5.17 4.73
CA GLN A 232 19.42 6.54 4.24
C GLN A 232 18.27 7.44 4.72
N PRO A 233 18.55 8.42 5.61
CA PRO A 233 17.57 9.44 5.93
C PRO A 233 17.22 10.20 4.66
N ILE A 234 15.93 10.47 4.52
CA ILE A 234 15.35 11.33 3.50
C ILE A 234 15.91 12.74 3.70
N SER A 235 17.06 13.03 3.09
CA SER A 235 17.58 14.38 2.79
C SER A 235 18.82 14.36 1.88
N GLY A 236 18.97 13.38 0.99
CA GLY A 236 20.12 13.31 0.08
C GLY A 236 19.74 13.69 -1.35
N LYS A 237 20.12 14.91 -1.79
CA LYS A 237 20.03 15.40 -3.19
C LYS A 237 20.15 14.27 -4.22
N TRP A 238 19.27 14.27 -5.23
CA TRP A 238 19.43 13.48 -6.46
C TRP A 238 20.85 13.66 -7.00
N SER A 239 21.69 12.63 -6.81
CA SER A 239 23.07 12.63 -7.31
C SER A 239 23.17 11.56 -8.37
N PHE A 240 23.58 11.97 -9.58
CA PHE A 240 23.82 11.07 -10.71
C PHE A 240 24.72 9.87 -10.34
N LYS A 241 25.60 10.00 -9.33
CA LYS A 241 26.45 8.90 -8.84
C LYS A 241 25.66 7.70 -8.29
N ASN A 242 24.50 7.94 -7.65
CA ASN A 242 23.68 6.87 -7.06
C ASN A 242 22.91 6.07 -8.11
N ILE A 243 22.71 6.65 -9.29
CA ILE A 243 22.09 5.97 -10.43
C ILE A 243 23.05 4.92 -11.01
N PHE A 244 24.38 5.09 -10.93
CA PHE A 244 25.35 4.12 -11.45
C PHE A 244 25.86 3.12 -10.42
N SER A 245 25.34 3.17 -9.19
CA SER A 245 25.72 2.21 -8.15
C SER A 245 25.07 0.85 -8.42
N GLY A 246 25.85 -0.22 -8.30
CA GLY A 246 25.41 -1.59 -8.60
C GLY A 246 24.30 -2.09 -7.67
N GLU A 247 23.65 -3.22 -8.01
CA GLU A 247 22.46 -3.72 -7.29
C GLU A 247 22.66 -3.84 -5.78
N LYS A 248 23.86 -4.18 -5.29
CA LYS A 248 24.14 -4.38 -3.86
C LYS A 248 24.30 -3.09 -3.06
N THR A 249 24.67 -1.99 -3.70
CA THR A 249 25.05 -0.73 -3.01
C THR A 249 24.22 0.47 -3.46
N GLY A 250 23.49 0.35 -4.57
CA GLY A 250 22.68 1.41 -5.16
C GLY A 250 21.21 1.33 -4.80
N LYS A 251 20.51 2.44 -5.02
CA LYS A 251 19.06 2.57 -4.81
C LYS A 251 18.23 1.85 -5.87
N LEU A 252 18.81 1.47 -7.01
CA LEU A 252 18.10 0.83 -8.11
C LEU A 252 18.18 -0.69 -8.00
N ARG A 253 17.03 -1.37 -8.11
CA ARG A 253 16.96 -2.83 -8.24
C ARG A 253 17.14 -3.21 -9.71
N TRP A 254 18.36 -3.13 -10.22
CA TRP A 254 18.67 -3.39 -11.63
C TRP A 254 18.13 -4.73 -12.14
N SER A 255 18.10 -5.77 -11.29
CA SER A 255 17.51 -7.08 -11.60
C SER A 255 16.01 -7.06 -11.88
N ARG A 256 15.30 -5.97 -11.53
CA ARG A 256 13.86 -5.78 -11.73
C ARG A 256 13.51 -4.73 -12.78
N PHE A 257 14.51 -4.12 -13.41
CA PHE A 257 14.29 -3.17 -14.50
C PHE A 257 13.98 -3.92 -15.79
N PHE A 258 13.00 -3.43 -16.54
CA PHE A 258 12.59 -4.02 -17.80
C PHE A 258 12.32 -5.53 -17.66
N CYS A 259 11.56 -5.89 -16.63
CA CYS A 259 11.13 -7.26 -16.40
C CYS A 259 9.68 -7.42 -16.79
N PHE A 260 9.35 -8.52 -17.43
CA PHE A 260 7.98 -8.93 -17.65
C PHE A 260 7.48 -9.75 -16.47
N VAL A 261 6.22 -9.58 -16.12
CA VAL A 261 5.57 -10.36 -15.07
C VAL A 261 4.82 -11.50 -15.75
N GLY A 262 5.24 -12.73 -15.47
CA GLY A 262 4.56 -13.93 -15.94
C GLY A 262 3.96 -14.73 -14.78
N GLU A 263 3.30 -15.84 -15.10
CA GLU A 263 2.65 -16.71 -14.11
C GLU A 263 3.62 -17.26 -13.05
N LYS A 264 4.90 -17.43 -13.40
CA LYS A 264 5.95 -17.94 -12.52
C LYS A 264 6.76 -16.85 -11.81
N GLY A 265 6.35 -15.58 -11.95
CA GLY A 265 7.03 -14.41 -11.36
C GLY A 265 7.71 -13.50 -12.38
N LEU A 266 8.67 -12.71 -11.92
CA LEU A 266 9.41 -11.74 -12.74
C LEU A 266 10.40 -12.45 -13.69
N SER A 267 10.42 -12.03 -14.96
CA SER A 267 11.44 -12.45 -15.92
C SER A 267 12.82 -11.90 -15.55
N HIS A 268 13.86 -12.38 -16.23
CA HIS A 268 15.16 -11.72 -16.21
C HIS A 268 15.05 -10.28 -16.75
N SER A 269 15.95 -9.41 -16.29
CA SER A 269 16.00 -8.01 -16.74
C SER A 269 16.43 -7.93 -18.20
N TYR A 270 15.61 -7.30 -19.03
CA TYR A 270 15.95 -7.02 -20.43
C TYR A 270 16.70 -5.69 -20.62
N PHE A 271 17.04 -5.02 -19.52
CA PHE A 271 17.61 -3.67 -19.57
C PHE A 271 18.93 -3.60 -20.34
N LEU A 272 19.82 -4.58 -20.16
CA LEU A 272 21.09 -4.61 -20.87
C LEU A 272 20.90 -4.81 -22.39
N TYR A 273 20.00 -5.71 -22.79
CA TYR A 273 19.67 -5.92 -24.20
C TYR A 273 19.10 -4.65 -24.83
N PHE A 274 18.24 -3.94 -24.10
CA PHE A 274 17.71 -2.64 -24.52
C PHE A 274 18.84 -1.62 -24.76
N LEU A 275 19.80 -1.50 -23.84
CA LEU A 275 20.94 -0.58 -24.00
C LEU A 275 21.84 -0.95 -25.17
N VAL A 276 22.12 -2.24 -25.38
CA VAL A 276 22.94 -2.72 -26.51
C VAL A 276 22.24 -2.42 -27.84
N PHE A 277 20.93 -2.71 -27.93
CA PHE A 277 20.13 -2.40 -29.11
C PHE A 277 20.13 -0.90 -29.41
N PHE A 278 19.86 -0.06 -28.40
CA PHE A 278 19.77 1.39 -28.56
C PHE A 278 21.13 2.01 -28.90
N GLY A 279 22.20 1.56 -28.24
CA GLY A 279 23.58 1.99 -28.52
C GLY A 279 24.04 1.60 -29.92
N GLY A 280 23.75 0.35 -30.34
CA GLY A 280 24.02 -0.13 -31.69
C GLY A 280 23.25 0.66 -32.74
N TRP A 281 21.96 0.86 -32.55
CA TRP A 281 21.12 1.66 -33.44
C TRP A 281 21.61 3.11 -33.55
N TYR A 282 21.93 3.75 -32.43
CA TYR A 282 22.49 5.09 -32.42
C TYR A 282 23.82 5.17 -33.18
N GLY A 283 24.73 4.21 -32.94
CA GLY A 283 26.02 4.13 -33.64
C GLY A 283 25.86 3.96 -35.16
N VAL A 284 25.02 3.03 -35.60
CA VAL A 284 24.71 2.81 -37.03
C VAL A 284 24.08 4.07 -37.64
N SER A 285 23.14 4.71 -36.95
CA SER A 285 22.48 5.92 -37.45
C SER A 285 23.49 7.07 -37.66
N LYS A 286 24.46 7.23 -36.75
CA LYS A 286 25.53 8.22 -36.85
C LYS A 286 26.51 7.89 -37.98
N TYR A 287 26.90 6.63 -38.11
CA TYR A 287 27.78 6.17 -39.18
C TYR A 287 27.16 6.37 -40.57
N LEU A 288 25.89 6.00 -40.74
CA LEU A 288 25.16 6.20 -41.99
C LEU A 288 25.02 7.69 -42.34
N LYS A 289 24.72 8.55 -41.35
CA LYS A 289 24.70 10.02 -41.54
C LYS A 289 26.07 10.55 -41.98
N PHE A 290 27.15 10.07 -41.37
CA PHE A 290 28.51 10.46 -41.75
C PHE A 290 28.86 10.02 -43.19
N ARG A 291 28.51 8.79 -43.59
CA ARG A 291 28.73 8.32 -44.96
C ARG A 291 27.94 9.11 -46.00
N ARG A 292 26.69 9.49 -45.68
CA ARG A 292 25.87 10.35 -46.55
C ARG A 292 26.53 11.70 -46.78
N LYS A 293 26.98 12.37 -45.71
CA LYS A 293 27.73 13.64 -45.81
C LYS A 293 29.03 13.52 -46.63
N LYS A 294 29.77 12.41 -46.48
CA LYS A 294 30.97 12.16 -47.30
C LYS A 294 30.66 11.94 -48.78
N LYS A 295 29.56 11.24 -49.09
CA LYS A 295 29.09 11.10 -50.47
C LYS A 295 28.64 12.45 -51.04
N GLU A 296 27.82 13.19 -50.32
CA GLU A 296 27.39 14.54 -50.73
C GLU A 296 28.58 15.49 -50.95
N ALA A 297 29.63 15.42 -50.12
CA ALA A 297 30.85 16.20 -50.30
C ALA A 297 31.74 15.70 -51.46
N ALA A 298 31.68 14.42 -51.81
CA ALA A 298 32.40 13.85 -52.95
C ALA A 298 31.67 14.10 -54.28
N ASP A 299 30.34 14.12 -54.25
CA ASP A 299 29.47 14.35 -55.40
C ASP A 299 29.33 15.86 -55.72
N ASN A 300 29.70 16.76 -54.80
CA ASN A 300 29.67 18.22 -55.01
C ASN A 300 30.97 18.94 -54.53
N PRO A 301 32.10 18.74 -55.23
CA PRO A 301 33.44 19.18 -54.79
C PRO A 301 33.68 20.71 -54.83
N THR A 302 32.75 21.51 -55.34
CA THR A 302 32.92 22.95 -55.57
C THR A 302 32.45 23.86 -54.43
N SER A 303 31.95 23.34 -53.32
CA SER A 303 31.49 24.17 -52.18
C SER A 303 32.58 24.52 -51.14
N SER A 304 33.84 24.10 -51.32
CA SER A 304 34.93 24.35 -50.34
C SER A 304 35.95 25.39 -50.80
N LYS A 305 35.59 26.27 -51.75
CA LYS A 305 36.39 27.43 -52.13
C LYS A 305 35.47 28.65 -52.27
N GLU A 306 35.08 29.21 -51.13
CA GLU A 306 34.74 30.62 -50.91
C GLU A 306 34.93 30.96 -49.44
#